data_AF-A0A7R9QSJ8-F1
#
_entry.id   AF-A0A7R9QSJ8-F1
#
_cell.length_a   1.000
_cell.length_b   1.000
_cell.length_c   1.000
_cell.angle_alpha   90.00
_cell.angle_beta   90.00
_cell.angle_gamma   90.00
#
_symmetry.space_group_name_H-M   'P 1'
#
loop_
_entity.id
_entity.type
_entity.pdbx_description
1 polymer ?
#
loop_
_entity_poly.entity_id
_entity_poly.type
_entity_poly.pdbx_seq_one_letter_code
_entity_poly.pdbx_strand_id
1 'polypeptide(L)'
;MSSIGSMKSHWNKSHTPYCGASDASIRFTSVAVSPFPIKYPGSESVQIDVTVVKDIPVEDFTFVITANKLTPYTMAIPCIKDFGSCKYDYCEYAKKETKDLYTIFAPVKCPLTANKYSFDLKDRSLPDVGDVFKKVLEGEFEANGTYINSKTGQVYGCLYGKFEVKL
;
A
#
# COMPACT_ATOMS: atom_id res chain seq x y z
N MET A 1 -12.13 9.89 -22.07
CA MET A 1 -12.04 10.51 -20.73
C MET A 1 -11.92 9.38 -19.72
N SER A 2 -10.70 8.99 -19.37
CA SER A 2 -10.45 7.95 -18.36
C SER A 2 -10.84 8.51 -17.00
N SER A 3 -11.79 7.84 -16.33
CA SER A 3 -12.27 8.28 -15.03
C SER A 3 -11.14 8.12 -14.02
N ILE A 4 -10.70 9.23 -13.42
CA ILE A 4 -9.83 9.22 -12.25
C ILE A 4 -10.66 8.64 -11.13
N GLY A 5 -10.51 7.34 -10.88
CA GLY A 5 -10.99 6.69 -9.68
C GLY A 5 -10.19 7.24 -8.52
N SER A 6 -10.64 8.33 -7.91
CA SER A 6 -10.19 8.60 -6.57
C SER A 6 -10.58 7.39 -5.72
N MET A 7 -9.75 6.99 -4.75
CA MET A 7 -10.20 6.17 -3.62
C MET A 7 -11.22 6.94 -2.73
N LYS A 8 -11.97 7.89 -3.32
CA LYS A 8 -13.21 8.45 -2.82
C LYS A 8 -14.30 7.40 -3.06
N SER A 9 -14.37 6.51 -2.09
CA SER A 9 -15.62 6.22 -1.39
C SER A 9 -16.88 6.19 -2.27
N HIS A 10 -17.21 5.03 -2.81
CA HIS A 10 -18.60 4.57 -2.76
C HIS A 10 -18.85 3.83 -1.44
N TRP A 11 -18.36 4.34 -0.30
CA TRP A 11 -18.70 3.81 1.02
C TRP A 11 -18.76 4.97 2.01
N ASN A 12 -19.98 5.22 2.48
CA ASN A 12 -20.37 6.25 3.42
C ASN A 12 -19.41 6.37 4.61
N LYS A 13 -19.10 7.63 4.98
CA LYS A 13 -18.72 8.12 6.32
C LYS A 13 -18.34 7.03 7.33
N SER A 14 -17.04 6.83 7.57
CA SER A 14 -16.43 6.38 8.86
C SER A 14 -15.20 5.46 8.74
N HIS A 15 -14.45 5.42 7.64
CA HIS A 15 -13.17 4.71 7.66
C HIS A 15 -12.09 5.55 6.96
N THR A 16 -11.34 6.29 7.77
CA THR A 16 -10.05 6.84 7.37
C THR A 16 -9.19 5.70 6.82
N PRO A 17 -8.41 5.89 5.73
CA PRO A 17 -7.36 4.94 5.34
C PRO A 17 -6.24 4.87 6.41
N TYR A 18 -6.40 5.56 7.54
CA TYR A 18 -5.59 5.50 8.74
C TYR A 18 -6.25 4.59 9.76
N CYS A 19 -5.58 3.49 10.10
CA CYS A 19 -5.86 2.69 11.28
C CYS A 19 -5.02 3.10 12.51
N GLY A 20 -4.19 4.14 12.37
CA GLY A 20 -3.18 4.53 13.36
C GLY A 20 -3.74 5.46 14.43
N ALA A 21 -3.06 5.50 15.59
CA ALA A 21 -3.40 6.42 16.68
C ALA A 21 -3.29 7.90 16.26
N SER A 22 -3.99 8.79 16.97
CA SER A 22 -4.02 10.24 16.66
C SER A 22 -2.65 10.93 16.70
N ASP A 23 -1.67 10.31 17.37
CA ASP A 23 -0.29 10.75 17.50
C ASP A 23 0.68 10.05 16.53
N ALA A 24 0.16 9.31 15.53
CA ALA A 24 0.99 8.66 14.51
C ALA A 24 1.97 9.64 13.85
N SER A 25 3.19 9.16 13.66
CA SER A 25 4.32 9.92 13.11
C SER A 25 4.28 10.00 11.58
N ILE A 26 3.72 8.98 10.94
CA ILE A 26 3.46 8.90 9.50
C ILE A 26 1.95 8.92 9.32
N ARG A 27 1.47 9.94 8.61
CA ARG A 27 0.04 10.15 8.35
C ARG A 27 -0.12 10.29 6.86
N PHE A 28 -0.73 9.33 6.18
CA PHE A 28 -1.17 9.65 4.83
C PHE A 28 -2.26 10.73 4.94
N THR A 29 -2.49 11.48 3.89
CA THR A 29 -3.59 12.44 3.83
C THR A 29 -4.49 12.14 2.64
N SER A 30 -3.93 11.59 1.56
CA SER A 30 -4.68 11.11 0.40
C SER A 30 -3.99 9.89 -0.20
N VAL A 31 -4.78 8.96 -0.73
CA VAL A 31 -4.33 7.87 -1.61
C VAL A 31 -5.37 7.72 -2.71
N ALA A 32 -4.95 7.65 -3.96
CA ALA A 32 -5.81 7.39 -5.11
C ALA A 32 -5.13 6.44 -6.09
N VAL A 33 -5.86 5.45 -6.61
CA VAL A 33 -5.37 4.44 -7.54
C VAL A 33 -6.27 4.43 -8.77
N SER A 34 -5.70 4.45 -9.97
CA SER A 34 -6.45 4.51 -11.22
C SER A 34 -5.79 3.69 -12.35
N PRO A 35 -6.56 2.98 -13.18
CA PRO A 35 -8.02 2.78 -13.10
C PRO A 35 -8.52 2.02 -11.86
N PHE A 36 -9.81 2.23 -11.57
CA PHE A 36 -10.55 1.41 -10.61
C PHE A 36 -11.79 0.81 -11.29
N PRO A 37 -12.07 -0.50 -11.16
CA PRO A 37 -11.26 -1.52 -10.48
C PRO A 37 -9.89 -1.70 -11.15
N ILE A 38 -8.91 -2.17 -10.38
CA ILE A 38 -7.54 -2.44 -10.83
C ILE A 38 -7.60 -3.53 -11.90
N LYS A 39 -6.84 -3.36 -13.00
CA LYS A 39 -6.84 -4.32 -14.11
C LYS A 39 -5.59 -5.19 -14.08
N TYR A 40 -5.78 -6.50 -14.24
CA TYR A 40 -4.70 -7.47 -14.22
C TYR A 40 -4.76 -8.43 -15.42
N PRO A 41 -3.76 -8.46 -16.32
CA PRO A 41 -2.58 -7.62 -16.32
C PRO A 41 -2.91 -6.18 -16.70
N GLY A 42 -2.14 -5.23 -16.18
CA GLY A 42 -2.39 -3.82 -16.41
C GLY A 42 -1.35 -2.92 -15.74
N SER A 43 -1.49 -1.63 -16.03
CA SER A 43 -0.69 -0.58 -15.42
C SER A 43 -1.61 0.45 -14.78
N GLU A 44 -1.22 0.85 -13.59
CA GLU A 44 -1.97 1.69 -12.68
C GLU A 44 -1.18 2.97 -12.39
N SER A 45 -1.91 4.04 -12.09
CA SER A 45 -1.36 5.29 -11.57
C SER A 45 -1.80 5.45 -10.12
N VAL A 46 -0.89 5.87 -9.25
CA VAL A 46 -1.15 6.06 -7.84
C VAL A 46 -0.70 7.45 -7.40
N GLN A 47 -1.61 8.17 -6.76
CA GLN A 47 -1.33 9.45 -6.14
C GLN A 47 -1.37 9.29 -4.62
N ILE A 48 -0.35 9.79 -3.93
CA ILE A 48 -0.19 9.64 -2.49
C ILE A 48 0.27 10.95 -1.91
N ASP A 49 -0.46 11.46 -0.91
CA ASP A 49 0.01 12.51 -0.05
C ASP A 49 0.27 11.93 1.35
N VAL A 50 1.43 12.21 1.91
CA VAL A 50 1.82 11.75 3.25
C VAL A 50 2.54 12.85 4.03
N THR A 51 2.19 12.99 5.29
CA THR A 51 2.83 13.89 6.25
C THR A 51 3.58 13.05 7.27
N VAL A 52 4.90 13.26 7.33
CA VAL A 52 5.78 12.75 8.38
C VAL A 52 5.96 13.88 9.40
N VAL A 53 5.52 13.65 10.64
CA VAL A 53 5.44 14.68 11.69
C VAL A 53 6.77 14.83 12.44
N LYS A 54 7.56 13.76 12.51
CA LYS A 54 8.88 13.72 13.13
C LYS A 54 9.78 12.79 12.35
N ASP A 55 11.09 13.01 12.42
CA ASP A 55 12.08 12.13 11.81
C ASP A 55 11.91 10.69 12.31
N ILE A 56 11.96 9.75 11.36
CA ILE A 56 11.82 8.33 11.65
C ILE A 56 13.22 7.70 11.64
N PRO A 57 13.66 7.08 12.76
CA PRO A 57 14.91 6.35 12.80
C PRO A 57 14.92 5.28 11.70
N VAL A 58 16.02 5.24 10.93
CA VAL A 58 16.19 4.30 9.82
C VAL A 58 16.44 2.88 10.32
N GLU A 59 17.11 2.75 11.48
CA GLU A 59 17.40 1.46 12.10
C GLU A 59 16.11 0.75 12.51
N ASP A 60 16.02 -0.54 12.16
CA ASP A 60 14.89 -1.42 12.43
C ASP A 60 13.55 -0.93 11.82
N PHE A 61 13.57 0.04 10.90
CA PHE A 61 12.37 0.59 10.29
C PHE A 61 11.76 -0.39 9.29
N THR A 62 10.65 -0.98 9.68
CA THR A 62 10.01 -2.08 8.97
C THR A 62 8.62 -1.68 8.52
N PHE A 63 8.29 -2.11 7.31
CA PHE A 63 6.96 -2.06 6.76
C PHE A 63 6.33 -3.46 6.68
N VAL A 64 5.13 -3.64 7.22
CA VAL A 64 4.40 -4.91 7.28
C VAL A 64 3.09 -4.80 6.51
N ILE A 65 2.88 -5.66 5.52
CA ILE A 65 1.61 -5.81 4.81
C ILE A 65 0.85 -7.00 5.38
N THR A 66 -0.44 -6.83 5.60
CA THR A 66 -1.40 -7.92 5.76
C THR A 66 -2.49 -7.73 4.72
N ALA A 67 -2.77 -8.75 3.92
CA ALA A 67 -3.74 -8.70 2.84
C ALA A 67 -4.69 -9.90 2.91
N ASN A 68 -5.98 -9.64 2.72
CA ASN A 68 -7.02 -10.65 2.65
C ASN A 68 -7.78 -10.49 1.34
N LYS A 69 -8.08 -11.62 0.69
CA LYS A 69 -9.12 -11.68 -0.33
C LYS A 69 -10.46 -11.83 0.37
N LEU A 70 -11.47 -11.12 -0.10
CA LEU A 70 -12.82 -11.10 0.47
C LEU A 70 -13.79 -11.94 -0.37
N THR A 71 -13.69 -11.86 -1.70
CA THR A 71 -14.60 -12.55 -2.63
C THR A 71 -13.82 -13.35 -3.67
N PRO A 72 -14.28 -14.53 -4.12
CA PRO A 72 -15.52 -15.19 -3.71
C PRO A 72 -15.41 -15.95 -2.38
N TYR A 73 -14.20 -16.15 -1.87
CA TYR A 73 -13.94 -16.77 -0.57
C TYR A 73 -12.97 -15.91 0.22
N THR A 74 -13.18 -15.81 1.52
CA THR A 74 -12.28 -15.09 2.41
C THR A 74 -11.03 -15.92 2.66
N MET A 75 -9.86 -15.39 2.30
CA MET A 75 -8.57 -16.04 2.55
C MET A 75 -7.47 -15.02 2.80
N ALA A 76 -6.57 -15.33 3.73
CA ALA A 76 -5.34 -14.57 3.89
C ALA A 76 -4.45 -14.79 2.67
N ILE A 77 -3.91 -13.70 2.12
CA ILE A 77 -2.95 -13.77 1.02
C ILE A 77 -1.55 -13.96 1.60
N PRO A 78 -0.90 -15.12 1.40
CA PRO A 78 0.44 -15.36 1.93
C PRO A 78 1.46 -14.47 1.23
N CYS A 79 2.65 -14.34 1.84
CA CYS A 79 3.80 -13.75 1.17
C CYS A 79 4.36 -14.71 0.12
N ILE A 80 4.28 -14.36 -1.17
CA ILE A 80 4.84 -15.13 -2.28
C ILE A 80 5.69 -14.19 -3.12
N LYS A 81 7.01 -14.42 -3.18
CA LYS A 81 7.95 -13.60 -3.99
C LYS A 81 7.76 -12.08 -3.80
N ASP A 82 7.73 -11.61 -2.56
CA ASP A 82 7.50 -10.19 -2.22
C ASP A 82 6.10 -9.65 -2.64
N PHE A 83 5.10 -10.52 -2.76
CA PHE A 83 3.70 -10.17 -3.01
C PHE A 83 2.79 -10.71 -1.90
N GLY A 84 1.84 -9.90 -1.41
CA GLY A 84 0.88 -10.29 -0.38
C GLY A 84 1.25 -9.85 1.03
N SER A 85 0.96 -10.70 2.03
CA SER A 85 1.20 -10.39 3.45
C SER A 85 2.67 -10.58 3.84
N CYS A 86 3.52 -9.64 3.45
CA CYS A 86 4.97 -9.69 3.64
C CYS A 86 5.47 -8.65 4.65
N LYS A 87 6.69 -8.86 5.16
CA LYS A 87 7.41 -7.92 6.02
C LYS A 87 8.69 -7.48 5.30
N TYR A 88 8.96 -6.18 5.30
CA TYR A 88 10.07 -5.56 4.58
C TYR A 88 10.86 -4.62 5.47
N ASP A 89 12.17 -4.59 5.32
CA ASP A 89 12.94 -3.41 5.70
C ASP A 89 12.52 -2.27 4.77
N TYR A 90 11.97 -1.20 5.35
CA TYR A 90 11.41 -0.10 4.58
C TYR A 90 12.49 0.56 3.72
N CYS A 91 13.68 0.77 4.27
CA CYS A 91 14.73 1.53 3.61
C CYS A 91 15.45 0.75 2.53
N GLU A 92 15.60 -0.57 2.69
CA GLU A 92 16.04 -1.44 1.61
C GLU A 92 15.00 -1.53 0.51
N TYR A 93 13.72 -1.65 0.87
CA TYR A 93 12.65 -1.72 -0.12
C TYR A 93 12.49 -0.41 -0.90
N ALA A 94 12.58 0.75 -0.24
CA ALA A 94 12.51 2.07 -0.89
C ALA A 94 13.70 2.37 -1.82
N LYS A 95 14.82 1.63 -1.72
CA LYS A 95 15.93 1.70 -2.68
C LYS A 95 15.64 0.92 -3.97
N LYS A 96 14.69 -0.02 -3.95
CA LYS A 96 14.32 -0.77 -5.15
C LYS A 96 13.57 0.19 -6.09
N GLU A 97 14.22 0.57 -7.19
CA GLU A 97 13.59 1.31 -8.29
C GLU A 97 12.72 0.33 -9.11
N THR A 98 11.62 -0.17 -8.53
CA THR A 98 10.71 -1.08 -9.24
C THR A 98 9.51 -0.33 -9.80
N LYS A 99 8.86 -0.89 -10.83
CA LYS A 99 7.56 -0.42 -11.34
C LYS A 99 6.39 -1.14 -10.67
N ASP A 100 6.60 -1.77 -9.52
CA ASP A 100 5.56 -2.57 -8.89
C ASP A 100 4.57 -1.68 -8.13
N LEU A 101 3.29 -2.02 -8.19
CA LEU A 101 2.24 -1.31 -7.45
C LEU A 101 2.46 -1.32 -5.93
N TYR A 102 3.20 -2.29 -5.40
CA TYR A 102 3.52 -2.40 -3.97
C TYR A 102 4.42 -1.28 -3.45
N THR A 103 5.14 -0.57 -4.34
CA THR A 103 5.96 0.59 -3.99
C THR A 103 5.17 1.74 -3.38
N ILE A 104 3.84 1.75 -3.53
CA ILE A 104 2.95 2.73 -2.88
C ILE A 104 3.09 2.73 -1.37
N PHE A 105 3.50 1.60 -0.80
CA PHE A 105 3.69 1.46 0.63
C PHE A 105 5.09 1.87 1.10
N ALA A 106 6.01 2.23 0.20
CA ALA A 106 7.30 2.80 0.57
C ALA A 106 7.73 3.89 -0.41
N PRO A 107 6.95 4.97 -0.56
CA PRO A 107 7.18 5.93 -1.63
C PRO A 107 8.33 6.90 -1.34
N VAL A 108 8.73 7.03 -0.06
CA VAL A 108 9.77 7.99 0.38
C VAL A 108 11.12 7.29 0.51
N LYS A 109 12.19 7.87 -0.06
CA LYS A 109 13.57 7.40 0.14
C LYS A 109 14.04 7.70 1.56
N CYS A 110 14.82 6.80 2.15
CA CYS A 110 15.43 7.04 3.46
C CYS A 110 16.62 8.00 3.40
N PRO A 111 16.87 8.78 4.47
CA PRO A 111 16.11 8.83 5.73
C PRO A 111 14.76 9.54 5.61
N LEU A 112 13.75 9.08 6.36
CA LEU A 112 12.43 9.74 6.43
C LEU A 112 12.47 10.88 7.45
N THR A 113 12.50 12.11 6.95
CA THR A 113 12.49 13.31 7.78
C THR A 113 11.08 13.89 7.92
N ALA A 114 10.89 14.76 8.91
CA ALA A 114 9.63 15.47 9.10
C ALA A 114 9.33 16.38 7.89
N ASN A 115 8.36 15.99 7.06
CA ASN A 115 7.93 16.77 5.91
C ASN A 115 6.56 16.32 5.38
N LYS A 116 6.00 17.10 4.47
CA LYS A 116 4.91 16.67 3.59
C LYS A 116 5.50 16.18 2.28
N TYR A 117 5.07 15.02 1.85
CA TYR A 117 5.47 14.40 0.60
C TYR A 117 4.24 14.15 -0.26
N SER A 118 4.39 14.38 -1.56
CA SER A 118 3.37 14.10 -2.57
C SER A 118 4.00 13.30 -3.69
N PHE A 119 3.35 12.21 -4.08
CA PHE A 119 3.82 11.28 -5.10
C PHE A 119 2.76 11.11 -6.18
N ASP A 120 3.19 11.17 -7.44
CA ASP A 120 2.39 10.77 -8.61
C ASP A 120 3.14 9.64 -9.31
N LEU A 121 2.81 8.40 -8.92
CA LEU A 121 3.46 7.17 -9.36
C LEU A 121 2.71 6.63 -10.57
N LYS A 122 3.32 6.69 -11.76
CA LYS A 122 2.70 6.20 -13.01
C LYS A 122 3.22 4.84 -13.42
N ASP A 123 2.46 4.19 -14.29
CA ASP A 123 2.80 2.94 -14.97
C ASP A 123 3.22 1.81 -14.01
N ARG A 124 2.50 1.70 -12.89
CA ARG A 124 2.73 0.70 -11.85
C ARG A 124 1.97 -0.57 -12.16
N SER A 125 2.64 -1.71 -12.24
CA SER A 125 2.01 -3.00 -12.51
C SER A 125 1.97 -3.87 -11.27
N LEU A 126 0.93 -4.68 -11.14
CA LEU A 126 1.00 -5.84 -10.26
C LEU A 126 2.00 -6.85 -10.85
N PRO A 127 2.80 -7.55 -10.05
CA PRO A 127 3.75 -8.53 -10.55
C PRO A 127 3.06 -9.71 -11.23
N ASP A 128 3.78 -10.37 -12.12
CA ASP A 128 3.33 -11.63 -12.71
C ASP A 128 3.37 -12.73 -11.64
N VAL A 129 2.19 -13.17 -11.19
CA VAL A 129 2.04 -14.25 -10.21
C VAL A 129 1.98 -15.62 -10.87
N GLY A 130 2.10 -15.69 -12.19
CA GLY A 130 1.98 -16.91 -12.98
C GLY A 130 0.53 -17.35 -13.19
N ASP A 131 0.28 -18.14 -14.24
CA ASP A 131 -1.06 -18.48 -14.73
C ASP A 131 -1.95 -19.18 -13.69
N VAL A 132 -1.35 -19.94 -12.77
CA VAL A 132 -2.07 -20.65 -11.69
C VAL A 132 -2.74 -19.68 -10.73
N PHE A 133 -2.09 -18.57 -10.40
CA PHE A 133 -2.58 -17.62 -9.40
C PHE A 133 -3.42 -16.48 -10.00
N LYS A 134 -3.48 -16.32 -11.33
CA LYS A 134 -4.27 -15.25 -11.98
C LYS A 134 -5.75 -15.31 -11.61
N LYS A 135 -6.36 -16.49 -11.60
CA LYS A 135 -7.77 -16.68 -11.17
C LYS A 135 -8.00 -16.39 -9.69
N VAL A 136 -6.94 -16.47 -8.88
CA VAL A 136 -6.97 -16.10 -7.46
C VAL A 136 -6.85 -14.59 -7.28
N LEU A 137 -6.36 -13.85 -8.28
CA LEU A 137 -6.29 -12.39 -8.22
C LEU A 137 -7.61 -11.69 -8.53
N GLU A 138 -8.57 -12.32 -9.23
CA GLU A 138 -9.87 -11.69 -9.49
C GLU A 138 -10.72 -11.61 -8.21
N GLY A 139 -11.23 -10.42 -7.89
CA GLY A 139 -12.17 -10.18 -6.78
C GLY A 139 -11.82 -8.99 -5.90
N GLU A 140 -12.50 -8.90 -4.76
CA GLU A 140 -12.28 -7.89 -3.74
C GLU A 140 -11.19 -8.31 -2.73
N PHE A 141 -10.40 -7.33 -2.32
CA PHE A 141 -9.31 -7.47 -1.37
C PHE A 141 -9.36 -6.34 -0.35
N GLU A 142 -8.77 -6.59 0.80
CA GLU A 142 -8.35 -5.57 1.74
C GLU A 142 -6.88 -5.74 2.08
N ALA A 143 -6.19 -4.63 2.31
CA ALA A 143 -4.80 -4.62 2.76
C ALA A 143 -4.60 -3.59 3.87
N ASN A 144 -3.78 -3.96 4.84
CA ASN A 144 -3.26 -3.07 5.88
C ASN A 144 -1.74 -3.07 5.80
N GLY A 145 -1.15 -1.89 5.60
CA GLY A 145 0.27 -1.63 5.68
C GLY A 145 0.62 -0.90 6.97
N THR A 146 1.46 -1.48 7.83
CA THR A 146 1.87 -0.87 9.10
C THR A 146 3.38 -0.58 9.11
N TYR A 147 3.73 0.63 9.54
CA TYR A 147 5.09 1.12 9.66
C TYR A 147 5.53 1.02 11.12
N ILE A 148 6.56 0.23 11.40
CA ILE A 148 6.97 -0.06 12.77
C ILE A 148 8.49 0.02 12.95
N ASN A 149 8.93 0.20 14.18
CA ASN A 149 10.24 -0.25 14.61
C ASN A 149 10.14 -1.75 14.95
N SER A 150 10.85 -2.60 14.22
CA SER A 150 10.73 -4.06 14.39
C SER A 150 11.33 -4.61 15.68
N LYS A 151 12.19 -3.84 16.36
CA LYS A 151 12.82 -4.22 17.62
C LYS A 151 12.00 -3.80 18.83
N THR A 152 11.44 -2.58 18.82
CA THR A 152 10.67 -2.05 19.95
C THR A 152 9.16 -2.27 19.81
N GLY A 153 8.68 -2.57 18.60
CA GLY A 153 7.24 -2.68 18.30
C GLY A 153 6.54 -1.32 18.20
N GLN A 154 7.27 -0.20 18.30
CA GLN A 154 6.70 1.13 18.14
C GLN A 154 6.06 1.28 16.75
N VAL A 155 4.79 1.68 16.71
CA VAL A 155 4.07 1.96 15.47
C VAL A 155 4.26 3.43 15.09
N TYR A 156 4.73 3.67 13.87
CA TYR A 156 4.89 5.00 13.31
C TYR A 156 3.67 5.45 12.51
N GLY A 157 2.93 4.53 11.91
CA GLY A 157 1.70 4.81 11.18
C GLY A 157 1.17 3.57 10.48
N CYS A 158 0.02 3.69 9.82
CA CYS A 158 -0.49 2.65 8.94
C CYS A 158 -1.36 3.21 7.82
N LEU A 159 -1.56 2.38 6.80
CA LEU A 159 -2.41 2.62 5.65
C LEU A 159 -3.32 1.40 5.42
N TYR A 160 -4.62 1.61 5.39
CA TYR A 160 -5.62 0.60 5.09
C TYR A 160 -6.37 0.93 3.80
N GLY A 161 -6.67 -0.09 3.00
CA GLY A 161 -7.48 0.07 1.80
C GLY A 161 -8.22 -1.21 1.42
N LYS A 162 -9.38 -1.03 0.78
CA LYS A 162 -10.09 -2.08 0.04
C LYS A 162 -10.02 -1.79 -1.45
N PHE A 163 -9.84 -2.82 -2.25
CA PHE A 163 -9.74 -2.67 -3.70
C PHE A 163 -10.30 -3.91 -4.42
N GLU A 164 -10.73 -3.71 -5.65
CA GLU A 164 -11.21 -4.77 -6.53
C GLU A 164 -10.22 -4.92 -7.69
N VAL A 165 -9.89 -6.17 -8.01
CA VAL A 165 -9.03 -6.54 -9.14
C VAL A 165 -9.85 -7.33 -10.15
N LYS A 166 -9.76 -6.93 -11.43
CA LYS A 166 -10.39 -7.61 -12.56
C LYS A 166 -9.36 -8.10 -13.56
N LEU A 167 -9.63 -9.26 -14.15
CA LEU A 167 -8.82 -9.86 -15.21
C LEU A 167 -9.08 -9.25 -16.59
#